data_AF-A0A9E0T8K5-F1
#
_entry.id   AF-A0A9E0T8K5-F1
#
_cell.length_a   1.000
_cell.length_b   1.000
_cell.length_c   1.000
_cell.angle_alpha   90.00
_cell.angle_beta   90.00
_cell.angle_gamma   90.00
#
_symmetry.space_group_name_H-M   'P 1'
#
loop_
_entity.id
_entity.type
_entity.pdbx_description
1 polymer ?
#
loop_
_entity_poly.entity_id
_entity_poly.type
_entity_poly.pdbx_seq_one_letter_code
_entity_poly.pdbx_strand_id
1 'polypeptide(L)'
;MNRTIALLIAATIAQTACAKPAEPICQELDTTIDNSIRQVALTLAEGDVFDKGAMQQAARYITANNHLQVIQISLNLQSQHKCQIRKSVINPLIYKSEARKCLTATIGEKKDDAAALCDIKNWKGD
;
A
#
# COMPACT_ATOMS: atom_id res chain seq x y z
N MET A 1 40.61 32.74 32.43
CA MET A 1 39.79 31.51 32.33
C MET A 1 38.41 31.87 31.77
N ASN A 2 38.20 31.42 30.54
CA ASN A 2 36.95 30.94 29.93
C ASN A 2 35.62 31.64 30.26
N ARG A 3 35.12 32.52 29.38
CA ARG A 3 33.67 32.64 29.07
C ARG A 3 33.43 33.29 27.70
N THR A 4 34.07 32.80 26.64
CA THR A 4 33.82 33.32 25.27
C THR A 4 33.83 32.21 24.23
N ILE A 5 33.26 31.03 24.52
CA ILE A 5 32.98 30.02 23.48
C ILE A 5 31.73 29.23 23.90
N ALA A 6 30.56 29.85 23.87
CA ALA A 6 29.28 29.14 24.03
C ALA A 6 28.22 29.69 23.05
N LEU A 7 28.67 30.20 21.90
CA LEU A 7 27.81 30.78 20.87
C LEU A 7 28.26 30.34 19.47
N LEU A 8 28.60 29.06 19.31
CA LEU A 8 29.04 28.51 18.02
C LEU A 8 28.58 27.05 17.76
N ILE A 9 27.63 26.52 18.55
CA ILE A 9 27.08 25.18 18.36
C ILE A 9 25.54 25.23 18.32
N ALA A 10 25.00 26.20 17.57
CA ALA A 10 23.56 26.30 17.30
C ALA A 10 23.27 26.44 15.80
N ALA A 11 24.16 25.91 14.95
CA ALA A 11 24.08 26.08 13.49
C ALA A 11 24.29 24.79 12.67
N THR A 12 24.13 23.59 13.26
CA THR A 12 24.46 22.33 12.57
C THR A 12 23.34 21.29 12.45
N ILE A 13 22.08 21.58 12.79
CA ILE A 13 21.00 20.59 12.64
C ILE A 13 19.72 21.16 12.02
N ALA A 14 19.86 22.12 11.09
CA ALA A 14 18.76 22.54 10.21
C ALA A 14 18.84 21.88 8.81
N GLN A 15 19.67 20.85 8.64
CA GLN A 15 19.69 19.99 7.45
C GLN A 15 18.88 18.71 7.67
N THR A 16 17.67 18.83 8.22
CA THR A 16 16.68 17.76 8.05
C THR A 16 16.19 17.83 6.61
N ALA A 17 16.91 17.09 5.75
CA ALA A 17 16.47 16.60 4.47
C ALA A 17 15.55 17.56 3.68
N CYS A 18 16.14 18.33 2.76
CA CYS A 18 15.49 18.47 1.46
C CYS A 18 15.34 17.04 0.92
N ALA A 19 14.24 16.38 1.25
CA ALA A 19 13.84 15.14 0.63
C ALA A 19 13.66 15.50 -0.85
N LYS A 20 14.70 15.22 -1.64
CA LYS A 20 14.64 15.33 -3.09
C LYS A 20 13.34 14.62 -3.48
N PRO A 21 12.46 15.25 -4.28
CA PRO A 21 11.20 14.62 -4.66
C PRO A 21 11.52 13.22 -5.17
N ALA A 22 10.82 12.22 -4.63
CA ALA A 22 11.08 10.83 -4.94
C ALA A 22 11.17 10.69 -6.46
N GLU A 23 12.24 10.05 -6.94
CA GLU A 23 12.44 9.90 -8.38
C GLU A 23 11.17 9.27 -8.99
N PRO A 24 10.76 9.66 -10.21
CA PRO A 24 9.49 9.20 -10.79
C PRO A 24 9.29 7.69 -10.71
N ILE A 25 10.37 6.93 -10.94
CA ILE A 25 10.39 5.46 -10.80
C ILE A 25 10.07 4.99 -9.38
N CYS A 26 10.56 5.70 -8.36
CA CYS A 26 10.28 5.37 -6.96
C CYS A 26 8.80 5.58 -6.64
N GLN A 27 8.20 6.66 -7.13
CA GLN A 27 6.76 6.94 -6.93
C GLN A 27 5.87 5.91 -7.64
N GLU A 28 6.25 5.50 -8.85
CA GLU A 28 5.53 4.51 -9.63
C GLU A 28 5.57 3.11 -8.98
N LEU A 29 6.75 2.68 -8.54
CA LEU A 29 6.91 1.42 -7.81
C LEU A 29 6.12 1.43 -6.50
N ASP A 30 6.11 2.56 -5.79
CA ASP A 30 5.38 2.72 -4.54
C ASP A 30 3.86 2.65 -4.75
N THR A 31 3.37 3.32 -5.78
CA THR A 31 1.96 3.26 -6.21
C THR A 31 1.56 1.85 -6.62
N THR A 32 2.46 1.12 -7.29
CA THR A 32 2.23 -0.26 -7.74
C THR A 32 2.10 -1.21 -6.54
N ILE A 33 2.96 -1.06 -5.54
CA ILE A 33 2.90 -1.81 -4.28
C ILE A 33 1.56 -1.54 -3.60
N ASP A 34 1.20 -0.27 -3.40
CA ASP A 34 -0.06 0.13 -2.74
C ASP A 34 -1.29 -0.45 -3.42
N ASN A 35 -1.37 -0.33 -4.75
CA ASN A 35 -2.50 -0.86 -5.50
C ASN A 35 -2.58 -2.39 -5.42
N SER A 36 -1.43 -3.07 -5.48
CA SER A 36 -1.37 -4.53 -5.39
C SER A 36 -1.86 -5.04 -4.02
N ILE A 37 -1.53 -4.35 -2.94
CA ILE A 37 -2.01 -4.70 -1.59
C ILE A 37 -3.53 -4.55 -1.47
N ARG A 38 -4.08 -3.48 -2.02
CA ARG A 38 -5.54 -3.24 -2.01
C ARG A 38 -6.28 -4.27 -2.85
N GLN A 39 -5.69 -4.71 -3.97
CA GLN A 39 -6.21 -5.85 -4.75
C GLN A 39 -6.17 -7.16 -3.96
N VAL A 40 -5.07 -7.46 -3.25
CA VAL A 40 -5.02 -8.63 -2.35
C VAL A 40 -6.14 -8.56 -1.31
N ALA A 41 -6.35 -7.40 -0.68
CA ALA A 41 -7.41 -7.22 0.31
C ALA A 41 -8.81 -7.50 -0.27
N LEU A 42 -9.09 -7.01 -1.49
CA LEU A 42 -10.35 -7.26 -2.19
C LEU A 42 -10.51 -8.76 -2.51
N THR A 43 -9.49 -9.41 -3.07
CA THR A 43 -9.54 -10.86 -3.40
C THR A 43 -9.76 -11.73 -2.16
N LEU A 44 -9.13 -11.38 -1.03
CA LEU A 44 -9.35 -12.08 0.24
C LEU A 44 -10.78 -11.87 0.76
N ALA A 45 -11.29 -10.64 0.73
CA ALA A 45 -12.65 -10.34 1.16
C ALA A 45 -13.71 -11.00 0.25
N GLU A 46 -13.46 -11.11 -1.05
CA GLU A 46 -14.29 -11.90 -1.96
C GLU A 46 -14.33 -13.36 -1.53
N GLY A 47 -13.15 -13.90 -1.16
CA GLY A 47 -12.95 -15.20 -0.52
C GLY A 47 -13.95 -15.45 0.61
N ASP A 48 -13.97 -14.53 1.58
CA ASP A 48 -14.80 -14.61 2.78
C ASP A 48 -16.30 -14.46 2.50
N VAL A 49 -16.68 -13.56 1.58
CA VAL A 49 -18.11 -13.20 1.37
C VAL A 49 -18.84 -14.22 0.52
N PHE A 50 -18.20 -14.73 -0.52
CA PHE A 50 -18.92 -15.45 -1.57
C PHE A 50 -18.98 -16.97 -1.38
N ASP A 51 -18.25 -17.56 -0.43
CA ASP A 51 -18.13 -19.00 -0.17
C ASP A 51 -18.48 -19.91 -1.37
N LYS A 52 -17.57 -19.97 -2.34
CA LYS A 52 -17.78 -20.66 -3.62
C LYS A 52 -16.91 -21.90 -3.78
N GLY A 53 -16.83 -22.76 -2.77
CA GLY A 53 -16.19 -24.07 -2.88
C GLY A 53 -14.68 -24.08 -3.15
N ALA A 54 -14.08 -25.27 -3.06
CA ALA A 54 -12.63 -25.43 -3.00
C ALA A 54 -11.88 -24.97 -4.27
N MET A 55 -12.41 -25.19 -5.47
CA MET A 55 -11.74 -24.80 -6.72
C MET A 55 -11.68 -23.27 -6.92
N GLN A 56 -12.76 -22.55 -6.58
CA GLN A 56 -12.76 -21.10 -6.69
C GLN A 56 -11.91 -20.45 -5.60
N GLN A 57 -11.90 -21.04 -4.40
CA GLN A 57 -11.00 -20.62 -3.33
C GLN A 57 -9.53 -20.80 -3.72
N ALA A 58 -9.18 -21.93 -4.35
CA ALA A 58 -7.84 -22.14 -4.88
C ALA A 58 -7.46 -21.10 -5.95
N ALA A 59 -8.36 -20.78 -6.89
CA ALA A 59 -8.12 -19.75 -7.90
C ALA A 59 -7.87 -18.37 -7.27
N ARG A 60 -8.66 -17.97 -6.26
CA ARG A 60 -8.47 -16.71 -5.53
C ARG A 60 -7.15 -16.69 -4.76
N TYR A 61 -6.80 -17.80 -4.12
CA TYR A 61 -5.52 -17.93 -3.41
C TYR A 61 -4.34 -17.82 -4.37
N ILE A 62 -4.40 -18.44 -5.56
CA ILE A 62 -3.38 -18.31 -6.59
C ILE A 62 -3.25 -16.84 -7.03
N THR A 63 -4.37 -16.17 -7.30
CA THR A 63 -4.38 -14.74 -7.65
C THR A 63 -3.73 -13.89 -6.56
N ALA A 64 -4.11 -14.07 -5.28
CA ALA A 64 -3.52 -13.34 -4.17
C ALA A 64 -1.99 -13.55 -4.06
N ASN A 65 -1.50 -14.78 -4.27
CA ASN A 65 -0.08 -15.07 -4.27
C ASN A 65 0.66 -14.40 -5.44
N ASN A 66 0.06 -14.34 -6.63
CA ASN A 66 0.64 -13.61 -7.75
C ASN A 66 0.82 -12.12 -7.44
N HIS A 67 -0.15 -11.50 -6.76
CA HIS A 67 -0.01 -10.11 -6.31
C HIS A 67 1.10 -9.94 -5.26
N LEU A 68 1.26 -10.90 -4.32
CA LEU A 68 2.39 -10.88 -3.38
C LEU A 68 3.74 -10.98 -4.09
N GLN A 69 3.84 -11.77 -5.17
CA GLN A 69 5.05 -11.82 -6.00
C GLN A 69 5.33 -10.47 -6.69
N VAL A 70 4.31 -9.79 -7.21
CA VAL A 70 4.46 -8.44 -7.78
C VAL A 70 4.98 -7.45 -6.74
N ILE A 71 4.42 -7.46 -5.52
CA ILE A 71 4.90 -6.61 -4.42
C ILE A 71 6.39 -6.88 -4.13
N GLN A 72 6.79 -8.15 -4.06
CA GLN A 72 8.19 -8.50 -3.84
C GLN A 72 9.12 -7.98 -4.96
N ILE A 73 8.70 -8.12 -6.22
CA ILE A 73 9.45 -7.62 -7.37
C ILE A 73 9.58 -6.09 -7.28
N SER A 74 8.49 -5.37 -6.98
CA SER A 74 8.51 -3.92 -6.85
C SER A 74 9.40 -3.45 -5.69
N LEU A 75 9.41 -4.14 -4.55
CA LEU A 75 10.32 -3.85 -3.43
C LEU A 75 11.78 -4.08 -3.81
N ASN A 76 12.08 -5.15 -4.56
CA ASN A 76 13.42 -5.41 -5.07
C ASN A 76 13.87 -4.28 -6.02
N LEU A 77 12.99 -3.84 -6.93
CA LEU A 77 13.27 -2.72 -7.83
C LEU A 77 13.48 -1.42 -7.06
N GLN A 78 12.67 -1.12 -6.04
CA GLN A 78 12.89 0.05 -5.17
C GLN A 78 14.28 0.02 -4.54
N SER A 79 14.72 -1.15 -4.06
CA SER A 79 16.07 -1.33 -3.51
C SER A 79 17.15 -1.09 -4.56
N GLN A 80 17.00 -1.62 -5.78
CA GLN A 80 17.99 -1.48 -6.86
C GLN A 80 18.14 -0.02 -7.31
N HIS A 81 17.03 0.72 -7.34
CA HIS A 81 17.00 2.14 -7.70
C HIS A 81 17.29 3.09 -6.52
N LYS A 82 17.72 2.55 -5.35
CA LYS A 82 18.02 3.34 -4.13
C LYS A 82 16.83 4.19 -3.66
N CYS A 83 15.61 3.76 -3.98
CA CYS A 83 14.39 4.35 -3.44
C CYS A 83 14.31 4.09 -1.92
N GLN A 84 13.59 4.95 -1.20
CA GLN A 84 13.26 4.68 0.19
C GLN A 84 12.33 3.47 0.26
N ILE A 85 12.86 2.32 0.68
CA ILE A 85 12.08 1.11 0.88
C ILE A 85 11.16 1.31 2.09
N ARG A 86 9.86 1.03 1.91
CA ARG A 86 8.90 1.02 3.01
C ARG A 86 9.31 -0.06 4.03
N LYS A 87 9.56 0.36 5.28
CA LYS A 87 10.04 -0.54 6.34
C LYS A 87 8.93 -1.35 7.01
N SER A 88 7.67 -0.94 6.88
CA SER A 88 6.54 -1.61 7.51
C SER A 88 6.07 -2.79 6.66
N VAL A 89 5.88 -3.95 7.27
CA VAL A 89 5.13 -5.08 6.68
C VAL A 89 3.75 -4.56 6.31
N ILE A 90 3.38 -4.63 5.03
CA ILE A 90 2.09 -4.12 4.60
C ILE A 90 1.07 -5.25 4.67
N ASN A 91 0.29 -5.23 5.75
CA ASN A 91 -0.80 -6.18 5.96
C ASN A 91 -1.99 -5.79 5.07
N PRO A 92 -2.41 -6.62 4.10
CA PRO A 92 -3.58 -6.30 3.26
C PRO A 92 -4.87 -6.12 4.07
N LEU A 93 -4.94 -6.69 5.28
CA LEU A 93 -6.12 -6.60 6.15
C LEU A 93 -6.41 -5.18 6.65
N ILE A 94 -5.49 -4.21 6.51
CA ILE A 94 -5.80 -2.81 6.83
C ILE A 94 -6.93 -2.27 5.96
N TYR A 95 -7.11 -2.81 4.74
CA TYR A 95 -8.14 -2.39 3.80
C TYR A 95 -9.41 -3.26 3.86
N LYS A 96 -9.55 -4.09 4.91
CA LYS A 96 -10.67 -5.04 5.01
C LYS A 96 -12.03 -4.34 5.02
N SER A 97 -12.13 -3.19 5.69
CA SER A 97 -13.36 -2.40 5.79
C SER A 97 -13.79 -1.86 4.43
N GLU A 98 -12.88 -1.24 3.67
CA GLU A 98 -13.15 -0.74 2.33
C GLU A 98 -13.45 -1.85 1.35
N ALA A 99 -12.69 -2.96 1.39
CA ALA A 99 -12.96 -4.14 0.59
C ALA A 99 -14.38 -4.67 0.83
N ARG A 100 -14.81 -4.76 2.09
CA ARG A 100 -16.16 -5.20 2.43
C ARG A 100 -17.24 -4.21 1.98
N LYS A 101 -17.00 -2.90 2.10
CA LYS A 101 -17.93 -1.85 1.63
C LYS A 101 -18.10 -1.90 0.12
N CYS A 102 -17.00 -1.99 -0.63
CA CYS A 102 -17.00 -2.19 -2.07
C CYS A 102 -17.79 -3.45 -2.47
N LEU A 103 -17.50 -4.59 -1.83
CA LEU A 103 -18.21 -5.84 -2.13
C LEU A 103 -19.71 -5.76 -1.83
N THR A 104 -20.08 -5.19 -0.68
CA THR A 104 -21.48 -5.02 -0.29
C THR A 104 -22.23 -4.13 -1.28
N ALA A 105 -21.60 -3.04 -1.76
CA ALA A 105 -22.19 -2.16 -2.77
C ALA A 105 -22.28 -2.82 -4.15
N THR A 106 -21.32 -3.68 -4.50
CA THR A 106 -21.30 -4.39 -5.79
C THR A 106 -22.33 -5.53 -5.85
N ILE A 107 -22.61 -6.16 -4.70
CA ILE A 107 -23.61 -7.25 -4.57
C ILE A 107 -25.01 -6.67 -4.35
N GLY A 108 -25.13 -5.57 -3.61
CA GLY A 108 -26.39 -4.87 -3.37
C GLY A 108 -26.84 -4.02 -4.56
N GLU A 109 -28.11 -3.65 -4.61
CA GLU A 109 -28.71 -2.85 -5.70
C GLU A 109 -28.20 -1.39 -5.80
N LYS A 110 -27.14 -1.02 -5.06
CA LYS A 110 -26.49 0.31 -5.11
C LYS A 110 -25.30 0.34 -6.07
N LYS A 111 -25.52 -0.11 -7.31
CA LYS A 111 -24.47 -0.21 -8.33
C LYS A 111 -23.82 1.14 -8.67
N ASP A 112 -24.57 2.23 -8.56
CA ASP A 112 -24.06 3.58 -8.84
C ASP A 112 -23.05 4.05 -7.78
N ASP A 113 -23.23 3.67 -6.51
CA ASP A 113 -22.29 3.95 -5.43
C ASP A 113 -21.08 2.98 -5.44
N ALA A 114 -21.26 1.79 -6.05
CA ALA A 114 -20.24 0.76 -6.09
C ALA A 114 -18.97 1.22 -6.83
N ALA A 115 -19.11 1.98 -7.93
CA ALA A 115 -17.95 2.47 -8.68
C ALA A 115 -17.03 3.37 -7.83
N ALA A 116 -17.61 4.27 -7.02
CA ALA A 116 -16.84 5.15 -6.15
C ALA A 116 -16.24 4.39 -4.94
N LEU A 117 -17.01 3.49 -4.35
CA LEU A 117 -16.57 2.67 -3.21
C LEU A 117 -15.50 1.64 -3.59
N CYS A 118 -15.51 1.18 -4.84
CA CYS A 118 -14.55 0.22 -5.39
C CYS A 118 -13.37 0.88 -6.12
N ASP A 119 -13.23 2.21 -6.10
CA ASP A 119 -12.00 2.86 -6.57
C ASP A 119 -10.87 2.59 -5.55
N ILE A 120 -10.27 1.41 -5.71
CA ILE A 120 -9.23 0.90 -4.82
C ILE A 120 -8.07 1.88 -4.66
N LYS A 121 -7.79 2.77 -5.62
CA LYS A 121 -6.69 3.73 -5.50
C LYS A 121 -6.89 4.72 -4.35
N ASN A 122 -8.14 4.94 -3.94
CA ASN A 122 -8.52 5.91 -2.91
C ASN A 122 -8.64 5.33 -1.51
N TRP A 123 -8.56 4.00 -1.33
CA TRP A 123 -8.68 3.38 -0.02
C TRP A 123 -7.51 3.76 0.89
N LYS A 124 -7.81 4.01 2.17
CA LYS A 124 -6.84 4.57 3.13
C LYS A 124 -6.38 3.57 4.18
N GLY A 125 -7.13 2.49 4.36
CA GLY A 125 -6.94 1.54 5.44
C GLY A 125 -7.43 2.12 6.75
N ASP A 126 -7.80 1.23 7.67
CA ASP A 126 -8.12 1.57 9.06
C ASP A 126 -6.85 1.68 9.94
#